data_AF-A0A963NVP8-F1
#
_entry.id   AF-A0A963NVP8-F1
#
_cell.length_a   1.000
_cell.length_b   1.000
_cell.length_c   1.000
_cell.angle_alpha   90.00
_cell.angle_beta   90.00
_cell.angle_gamma   90.00
#
_symmetry.space_group_name_H-M   'P 1'
#
loop_
_entity.id
_entity.type
_entity.pdbx_description
1 polymer ?
#
loop_
_entity_poly.entity_id
_entity_poly.type
_entity_poly.pdbx_seq_one_letter_code
_entity_poly.pdbx_strand_id
1 'polypeptide(L)' 'MDYPGNLFVVAAPSGAGKSSLVKALQELDSQVHASVSHTTRPPRGQEKHGREYFFASESEFDAMVASNAFVEWA' A
#
# COMPACT_ATOMS: atom_id res chain seq x y z
N MET A 1 -10.30 -22.13 -6.76
CA MET A 1 -9.16 -21.23 -6.50
C MET A 1 -8.95 -21.26 -5.00
N ASP A 2 -7.86 -21.87 -4.55
CA ASP A 2 -7.43 -21.71 -3.17
C ASP A 2 -6.95 -20.27 -3.04
N TYR A 3 -7.62 -19.46 -2.22
CA TYR A 3 -7.13 -18.15 -1.82
C TYR A 3 -6.39 -18.35 -0.51
N PRO A 4 -5.04 -18.49 -0.52
CA PRO A 4 -4.29 -18.93 0.65
C PRO A 4 -4.18 -17.87 1.76
N GLY A 5 -4.90 -16.74 1.64
CA GLY A 5 -4.87 -15.65 2.59
C GLY A 5 -6.11 -14.76 2.50
N ASN A 6 -6.37 -14.04 3.58
CA ASN A 6 -7.47 -13.08 3.67
C ASN A 6 -6.99 -11.68 3.29
N LEU A 7 -7.74 -10.99 2.43
CA LEU A 7 -7.55 -9.57 2.16
C LEU A 7 -8.45 -8.75 3.12
N PHE A 8 -7.82 -7.92 3.94
CA PHE A 8 -8.53 -6.99 4.82
C PHE A 8 -8.44 -5.58 4.24
N VAL A 9 -9.60 -4.95 4.00
CA VAL A 9 -9.67 -3.55 3.55
C VAL A 9 -10.08 -2.68 4.74
N VAL A 10 -9.18 -1.79 5.16
CA VAL A 10 -9.46 -0.80 6.19
C VAL A 10 -9.65 0.56 5.51
N ALA A 11 -10.87 1.10 5.55
CA ALA A 11 -11.19 2.41 4.98
C ALA A 11 -11.66 3.35 6.10
N ALA A 12 -11.05 4.53 6.20
CA ALA A 12 -11.45 5.56 7.14
C ALA A 12 -10.97 6.95 6.65
N PRO A 13 -11.63 8.05 7.04
CA PRO A 13 -11.16 9.41 6.74
C PRO A 13 -9.75 9.68 7.28
N SER A 14 -9.08 10.70 6.72
CA SER A 14 -7.79 11.17 7.25
C SER A 14 -7.93 11.55 8.72
N GLY A 15 -6.97 11.13 9.55
CA GLY A 15 -6.97 11.38 11.00
C GLY A 15 -7.77 10.38 11.85
N ALA A 16 -8.53 9.46 11.25
CA ALA A 16 -9.36 8.48 11.99
C ALA A 16 -8.58 7.29 12.59
N GLY A 17 -7.25 7.27 12.50
CA GLY A 17 -6.41 6.23 13.12
C GLY A 17 -6.19 4.95 12.30
N LYS A 18 -6.52 4.94 11.00
CA LYS A 18 -6.31 3.79 10.09
C LYS A 18 -4.90 3.19 10.18
N SER A 19 -3.88 4.03 10.06
CA SER A 19 -2.49 3.57 10.11
C SER A 19 -2.10 3.01 11.47
N SER A 20 -2.63 3.58 12.56
CA SER A 20 -2.40 3.08 13.91
C SER A 20 -3.02 1.69 14.12
N LEU A 21 -4.23 1.46 13.61
CA LEU A 21 -4.89 0.16 13.67
C LEU A 21 -4.12 -0.91 12.88
N VAL A 22 -3.74 -0.60 11.64
CA VAL A 22 -2.96 -1.52 10.80
C VAL A 22 -1.64 -1.87 11.48
N LYS A 23 -0.93 -0.88 12.03
CA LYS A 23 0.32 -1.12 12.77
C LYS A 23 0.12 -2.03 13.97
N ALA A 24 -0.91 -1.79 14.79
CA ALA A 24 -1.21 -2.63 15.94
C ALA A 24 -1.54 -4.08 15.54
N LEU A 25 -2.22 -4.28 14.41
CA LEU A 25 -2.48 -5.62 13.87
C LEU A 25 -1.19 -6.34 13.45
N GLN A 26 -0.27 -5.65 12.79
CA GLN A 26 1.03 -6.22 12.39
C GLN A 26 1.94 -6.54 13.59
N GLU A 27 1.83 -5.79 14.67
CA GLU A 27 2.54 -6.07 15.93
C GLU A 27 1.96 -7.29 16.67
N LEU A 28 0.65 -7.52 16.55
CA LEU A 28 -0.06 -8.63 17.18
C LEU A 28 0.09 -9.95 16.42
N ASP A 29 0.10 -9.90 15.09
CA ASP A 29 0.22 -11.08 14.22
C ASP A 29 1.22 -10.83 13.08
N SER A 30 2.32 -11.57 13.12
CA SER A 30 3.42 -11.46 12.14
C SER A 30 3.05 -11.93 10.74
N GLN A 31 1.91 -12.62 10.56
CA GLN A 31 1.38 -13.02 9.26
C GLN A 31 0.59 -11.89 8.58
N VAL A 32 0.29 -10.80 9.30
CA VAL A 32 -0.39 -9.63 8.74
C VAL A 32 0.64 -8.73 8.07
N HIS A 33 0.47 -8.54 6.77
CA HIS A 33 1.33 -7.67 5.97
C HIS A 33 0.52 -6.51 5.38
N ALA A 34 1.02 -5.28 5.55
CA ALA A 34 0.48 -4.12 4.87
C ALA A 34 0.84 -4.17 3.38
N SER A 35 -0.14 -3.92 2.51
CA SER A 35 0.09 -3.70 1.09
C SER A 35 0.69 -2.31 0.87
N VAL A 36 1.95 -2.25 0.41
CA VAL A 36 2.64 -0.98 0.12
C VAL A 36 2.20 -0.46 -1.24
N SER A 37 1.60 0.74 -1.27
CA SER A 37 1.10 1.38 -2.49
C SER A 37 2.23 1.92 -3.38
N HIS A 38 1.92 2.13 -4.66
CA HIS A 38 2.79 2.88 -5.58
C HIS A 38 2.42 4.37 -5.56
N THR A 39 3.39 5.25 -5.81
CA THR A 39 3.14 6.68 -5.99
C THR A 39 4.14 7.30 -6.97
N THR A 40 3.69 8.28 -7.73
CA THR A 40 4.53 9.11 -8.61
C THR A 40 5.17 10.30 -7.90
N ARG A 41 4.71 10.60 -6.68
CA ARG A 41 5.27 11.68 -5.87
C ARG A 41 6.72 11.32 -5.47
N PRO A 42 7.67 12.27 -5.49
CA PRO A 42 9.01 12.02 -4.96
C PRO A 42 9.00 11.70 -3.46
N PRO A 43 9.93 10.86 -2.96
CA PRO A 43 10.09 10.59 -1.53
C PRO A 43 10.38 11.86 -0.74
N ARG A 44 9.84 11.95 0.47
CA ARG A 44 10.04 13.05 1.41
C ARG A 44 10.91 12.59 2.59
N GLY A 45 11.85 13.43 3.00
CA GLY A 45 12.64 13.23 4.21
C GLY A 45 13.36 11.88 4.21
N GLN A 46 12.93 10.98 5.10
CA GLN A 46 13.54 9.66 5.31
C GLN A 46 12.72 8.51 4.71
N GLU A 47 11.72 8.81 3.87
CA GLU A 47 10.95 7.78 3.14
C GLU A 47 11.88 6.90 2.30
N LYS A 48 11.59 5.60 2.26
CA LYS A 48 12.38 4.63 1.48
C LYS A 48 11.47 3.87 0.52
N HIS A 49 11.98 3.66 -0.69
CA HIS A 49 11.31 2.83 -1.70
C HIS A 49 11.06 1.42 -1.14
N GLY A 50 9.80 0.97 -1.22
CA GLY A 50 9.35 -0.32 -0.68
C GLY A 50 9.02 -0.33 0.82
N ARG A 51 9.17 0.80 1.53
CA ARG A 51 8.77 0.92 2.94
C ARG A 51 7.45 1.67 3.11
N GLU A 52 7.41 2.94 2.72
CA GLU A 52 6.16 3.72 2.72
C GLU A 52 5.41 3.60 1.40
N TYR A 53 6.14 3.68 0.30
CA TYR A 53 5.62 3.55 -1.07
C TYR A 53 6.67 2.89 -1.96
N PHE A 54 6.21 2.27 -3.03
CA PHE A 54 7.02 2.10 -4.23
C PHE A 54 6.95 3.40 -5.04
N PHE A 55 8.04 4.15 -5.02
CA PHE A 55 8.17 5.39 -5.80
C PHE A 55 8.47 5.03 -7.25
N ALA A 56 7.55 5.39 -8.15
CA ALA A 56 7.64 5.15 -9.58
C ALA A 56 7.64 6.49 -10.34
N SER A 57 8.15 6.51 -11.56
CA SER A 57 7.90 7.61 -12.50
C SER A 57 6.46 7.58 -13.01
N GLU A 58 6.00 8.70 -13.59
CA GLU A 58 4.67 8.76 -14.23
C GLU A 58 4.53 7.71 -15.33
N SER A 59 5.55 7.53 -16.17
CA SER A 59 5.53 6.55 -17.25
C SER A 59 5.48 5.10 -16.76
N GLU A 60 6.19 4.77 -15.68
CA GLU A 60 6.09 3.46 -15.04
C GLU A 60 4.70 3.22 -14.44
N PHE A 61 4.12 4.25 -13.80
CA PHE A 61 2.77 4.17 -13.24
C PHE A 61 1.71 3.95 -14.31
N ASP A 62 1.78 4.71 -15.41
CA ASP A 62 0.88 4.55 -16.56
C ASP A 62 1.00 3.16 -17.20
N ALA A 63 2.21 2.62 -17.30
CA ALA A 63 2.43 1.25 -17.79
C ALA A 63 1.80 0.20 -16.86
N MET A 64 1.86 0.41 -15.54
CA MET A 64 1.19 -0.45 -14.55
C MET A 64 -0.34 -0.37 -14.64
N VAL A 65 -0.89 0.83 -14.86
CA VAL A 65 -2.33 1.02 -15.11
C VAL A 65 -2.74 0.29 -16.40
N ALA A 66 -2.02 0.48 -17.49
CA ALA A 66 -2.32 -0.14 -18.79
C ALA A 66 -2.25 -1.68 -18.75
N SER A 67 -1.47 -2.24 -17.83
CA SER A 67 -1.33 -3.69 -17.63
C SER A 67 -2.28 -4.26 -16.58
N ASN A 68 -3.24 -3.48 -16.07
CA ASN A 68 -4.17 -3.88 -14.99
C ASN A 68 -3.44 -4.38 -13.72
N ALA A 69 -2.31 -3.77 -13.37
CA ALA A 69 -1.49 -4.19 -12.23
C ALA A 69 -2.04 -3.73 -10.86
N PHE A 70 -3.02 -2.82 -10.83
CA PHE A 70 -3.57 -2.24 -9.59
C PHE A 70 -4.99 -2.72 -9.30
N VAL A 71 -5.27 -2.97 -8.02
CA VAL A 71 -6.63 -3.19 -7.51
C VAL A 71 -7.40 -1.85 -7.47
N GLU A 72 -6.74 -0.76 -7.08
CA GLU A 72 -7.28 0.61 -7.13
C GLU A 72 -6.16 1.63 -7.42
N TRP A 73 -6.51 2.78 -8.02
CA TRP A 73 -5.65 3.95 -8.21
C TRP A 73 -6.50 5.22 -8.40
N ALA A 74 -5.91 6.40 -8.16
CA ALA A 74 -6.57 7.72 -8.24
C ALA A 74 -5.58 8.84 -8.55
#